data_AF-A0A7S0RJ99-F1
#
_entry.id   AF-A0A7S0RJ99-F1
#
_cell.length_a   1.000
_cell.length_b   1.000
_cell.length_c   1.000
_cell.angle_alpha   90.00
_cell.angle_beta   90.00
_cell.angle_gamma   90.00
#
_symmetry.space_group_name_H-M   'P 1'
#
loop_
_entity.id
_entity.type
_entity.pdbx_description
1 polymer ?
#
loop_
_entity_poly.entity_id
_entity_poly.type
_entity_poly.pdbx_seq_one_letter_code
_entity_poly.pdbx_strand_id
1 'polypeptide(L)'
;NAADSPLFAFLLTTRAGGQGLNLLGADTVILYDVDFNPQVDKQAEDRAHRIGQTRPVTIYRLLSQDTVDERIYEIAKRKLDLDSAVLDDTKSSGKDGGNMVTVREVLANILGA
;
A
#
# COMPACT_ATOMS: atom_id res chain seq x y z
N ASN A 1 3.57 -14.26 -18.11
CA ASN A 1 2.32 -13.76 -18.73
C ASN A 1 1.88 -14.54 -19.97
N ALA A 2 2.59 -15.58 -20.43
CA ALA A 2 1.99 -16.53 -21.36
C ALA A 2 0.75 -17.16 -20.68
N ALA A 3 -0.35 -17.33 -21.41
CA ALA A 3 -1.62 -17.81 -20.87
C ALA A 3 -1.52 -19.25 -20.33
N ASP A 4 -0.59 -20.03 -20.87
CA ASP A 4 -0.27 -21.41 -20.58
C ASP A 4 1.09 -21.58 -19.87
N SER A 5 1.57 -20.52 -19.21
CA SER A 5 2.83 -20.54 -18.48
C SER A 5 2.82 -21.65 -17.41
N PRO A 6 3.78 -22.61 -17.43
CA PRO A 6 3.87 -23.66 -16.42
C PRO A 6 4.45 -23.15 -15.08
N LEU A 7 4.93 -21.91 -15.04
CA LEU A 7 5.50 -21.30 -13.84
C LEU A 7 4.40 -20.98 -12.82
N PHE A 8 4.49 -21.61 -11.66
CA PHE A 8 3.55 -21.39 -10.55
C PHE A 8 3.86 -20.09 -9.77
N ALA A 9 5.14 -19.80 -9.53
CA ALA A 9 5.57 -18.67 -8.71
C ALA A 9 6.61 -17.81 -9.44
N PHE A 10 6.62 -16.53 -9.12
CA PHE A 10 7.59 -15.55 -9.61
C PHE A 10 8.11 -14.72 -8.44
N LEU A 11 9.40 -14.85 -8.15
CA LEU A 11 10.03 -14.16 -7.03
C LEU A 11 10.50 -12.78 -7.47
N LEU A 12 10.18 -11.77 -6.67
CA LEU A 12 10.54 -10.38 -6.91
C LEU A 12 10.99 -9.74 -5.60
N THR A 13 11.87 -8.75 -5.70
CA THR A 13 12.07 -7.80 -4.61
C THR A 13 10.99 -6.72 -4.70
N THR A 14 10.52 -6.21 -3.57
CA THR A 14 9.41 -5.23 -3.53
C THR A 14 9.75 -3.97 -4.34
N ARG A 15 11.02 -3.53 -4.33
CA ARG A 15 11.47 -2.39 -5.14
C ARG A 15 11.49 -2.66 -6.64
N ALA A 16 11.90 -3.86 -7.07
CA ALA A 16 11.85 -4.22 -8.48
C ALA A 16 10.41 -4.46 -8.94
N GLY A 17 9.57 -5.04 -8.08
CA GLY A 17 8.13 -5.21 -8.30
C GLY A 17 7.40 -3.87 -8.42
N GLY A 18 7.77 -2.88 -7.60
CA GLY A 18 7.16 -1.55 -7.60
C GLY A 18 7.33 -0.77 -8.91
N GLN A 19 8.29 -1.10 -9.78
CA GLN A 19 8.55 -0.31 -10.99
C GLN A 19 8.56 -1.14 -12.28
N GLY A 20 7.79 -0.68 -13.27
CA GLY A 20 7.96 -1.08 -14.68
C GLY A 20 7.42 -2.45 -15.11
N LEU A 21 6.97 -3.31 -14.18
CA LEU A 21 6.41 -4.63 -14.51
C LEU A 21 4.88 -4.63 -14.63
N ASN A 22 4.36 -5.59 -15.38
CA ASN A 22 2.93 -5.87 -15.53
C ASN A 22 2.67 -7.35 -15.19
N LEU A 23 1.94 -7.63 -14.11
CA LEU A 23 1.77 -8.97 -13.56
C LEU A 23 0.31 -9.45 -13.66
N LEU A 24 -0.38 -9.13 -14.78
CA LEU A 24 -1.78 -9.55 -15.03
C LEU A 24 -2.00 -11.07 -14.96
N GLY A 25 -0.93 -11.88 -15.10
CA GLY A 25 -1.01 -13.32 -14.95
C GLY A 25 -1.07 -13.81 -13.50
N ALA A 26 -0.85 -12.94 -12.51
CA ALA A 26 -0.84 -13.31 -11.09
C ALA A 26 -2.12 -12.83 -10.39
N ASP A 27 -2.73 -13.73 -9.62
CA ASP A 27 -3.92 -13.49 -8.79
C ASP A 27 -3.60 -13.51 -7.29
N THR A 28 -2.42 -13.96 -6.89
CA THR A 28 -1.98 -13.95 -5.49
C THR A 28 -0.65 -13.24 -5.36
N VAL A 29 -0.55 -12.31 -4.41
CA VAL A 29 0.70 -11.64 -4.04
C VAL A 29 0.99 -11.92 -2.58
N ILE A 30 2.23 -12.32 -2.28
CA ILE A 30 2.70 -12.54 -0.91
C ILE A 30 3.80 -11.53 -0.64
N LEU A 31 3.54 -10.60 0.27
CA LEU A 31 4.54 -9.72 0.85
C LEU A 31 5.20 -10.46 2.01
N TYR A 32 6.47 -10.83 1.81
CA TYR A 32 7.22 -11.63 2.76
C TYR A 32 7.76 -10.81 3.93
N ASP A 33 8.20 -9.58 3.65
CA ASP A 33 8.71 -8.60 4.59
C ASP A 33 7.93 -7.29 4.53
N VAL A 34 8.16 -6.40 5.50
CA VAL A 34 7.47 -5.12 5.63
C VAL A 34 8.45 -3.97 5.36
N ASP A 35 8.11 -3.09 4.43
CA ASP A 35 8.87 -1.85 4.21
C ASP A 35 8.39 -0.72 5.14
N PHE A 36 9.31 0.14 5.57
CA PHE A 36 9.00 1.36 6.33
C PHE A 36 8.16 2.37 5.54
N ASN A 37 8.22 2.29 4.21
CA ASN A 37 7.41 3.06 3.29
C ASN A 37 6.27 2.19 2.73
N PRO A 38 5.03 2.34 3.23
CA PRO A 38 3.90 1.53 2.79
C PRO A 38 3.56 1.69 1.30
N GLN A 39 4.00 2.79 0.67
CA GLN A 39 3.69 3.04 -0.74
C GLN A 39 4.47 2.14 -1.68
N VAL A 40 5.61 1.61 -1.25
CA VAL A 40 6.38 0.63 -2.03
C VAL A 40 5.58 -0.67 -2.15
N ASP A 41 5.01 -1.14 -1.04
CA ASP A 41 4.16 -2.33 -1.00
C ASP A 41 2.90 -2.14 -1.86
N LYS A 42 2.19 -1.02 -1.65
CA LYS A 42 0.98 -0.68 -2.41
C LYS A 42 1.25 -0.65 -3.91
N GLN A 43 2.38 -0.05 -4.32
CA GLN A 43 2.77 0.00 -5.73
C GLN A 43 3.11 -1.38 -6.30
N ALA A 44 3.60 -2.31 -5.48
CA ALA A 44 3.84 -3.70 -5.89
C ALA A 44 2.51 -4.47 -6.02
N GLU A 45 1.56 -4.29 -5.12
CA GLU A 45 0.20 -4.86 -5.18
C GLU A 45 -0.53 -4.43 -6.47
N ASP A 46 -0.45 -3.14 -6.83
CA ASP A 46 -1.03 -2.55 -8.04
C ASP A 46 -0.50 -3.16 -9.35
N ARG A 47 0.58 -3.94 -9.31
CA ARG A 47 1.11 -4.64 -10.50
C ARG A 47 0.27 -5.85 -10.88
N ALA A 48 -0.31 -6.52 -9.90
CA ALA A 48 -1.24 -7.62 -10.07
C ALA A 48 -2.69 -7.10 -10.10
N HIS A 49 -3.02 -6.15 -9.22
CA HIS A 49 -4.32 -5.47 -9.18
C HIS A 49 -4.40 -4.34 -10.23
N ARG A 50 -4.37 -4.73 -11.50
CA ARG A 50 -4.29 -3.80 -12.64
C ARG A 50 -5.38 -4.05 -13.67
N ILE A 51 -5.69 -2.99 -14.44
CA ILE A 51 -6.57 -3.07 -15.62
C ILE A 51 -6.08 -4.19 -16.55
N GLY A 52 -6.98 -5.14 -16.83
CA GLY A 52 -6.70 -6.34 -17.62
C GLY A 52 -6.64 -7.64 -16.81
N GLN A 53 -6.64 -7.55 -15.47
CA GLN A 53 -6.82 -8.71 -14.60
C GLN A 53 -8.29 -9.17 -14.62
N THR A 54 -8.52 -10.47 -14.74
CA THR A 54 -9.85 -11.09 -14.80
C THR A 54 -10.18 -11.91 -13.56
N ARG A 55 -9.18 -12.26 -12.74
CA ARG A 55 -9.32 -13.03 -11.51
C ARG A 55 -9.24 -12.12 -10.28
N PRO A 56 -9.94 -12.45 -9.18
CA PRO A 56 -9.80 -11.69 -7.93
C PRO A 56 -8.35 -11.77 -7.44
N VAL A 57 -7.76 -10.62 -7.10
CA VAL A 57 -6.39 -10.55 -6.59
C VAL A 57 -6.42 -10.60 -5.07
N THR A 58 -5.70 -11.56 -4.48
CA THR A 58 -5.55 -11.70 -3.02
C THR A 58 -4.14 -11.32 -2.59
N ILE A 59 -4.04 -10.42 -1.61
CA ILE A 59 -2.76 -9.98 -1.05
C ILE A 59 -2.62 -10.60 0.35
N TYR A 60 -1.53 -11.34 0.56
CA TYR A 60 -1.12 -11.83 1.87
C TYR A 60 0.12 -11.07 2.32
N ARG A 61 0.08 -10.53 3.55
CA ARG A 61 1.25 -9.94 4.20
C ARG A 61 1.64 -10.82 5.37
N LEU A 62 2.87 -11.31 5.35
CA LEU A 62 3.41 -12.09 6.45
C LEU A 62 3.94 -11.14 7.52
N LEU A 63 3.55 -11.40 8.77
CA LEU A 63 3.96 -10.62 9.93
C LEU A 63 4.35 -11.57 11.06
N SER A 64 5.53 -11.35 11.62
CA SER A 64 6.03 -12.11 12.76
C SER A 64 5.59 -11.43 14.06
N GLN A 65 4.82 -12.15 14.88
CA GLN A 65 4.36 -11.65 16.20
C GLN A 65 5.52 -11.43 17.16
N ASP A 66 5.41 -10.43 18.03
CA ASP A 66 6.41 -10.09 19.05
C ASP A 66 7.80 -9.76 18.46
N THR A 67 7.84 -9.27 17.23
CA THR A 67 9.09 -8.87 16.56
C THR A 67 9.07 -7.41 16.10
N VAL A 68 10.22 -6.96 15.59
CA VAL A 68 10.35 -5.62 14.99
C VAL A 68 9.41 -5.42 13.80
N ASP A 69 9.04 -6.49 13.08
CA ASP A 69 8.19 -6.41 11.87
C ASP A 69 6.81 -5.84 12.20
N GLU A 70 6.23 -6.23 13.34
CA GLU A 70 4.95 -5.72 13.81
C GLU A 70 5.02 -4.21 14.07
N ARG A 71 6.11 -3.74 14.70
CA ARG A 71 6.31 -2.33 14.96
C ARG A 71 6.51 -1.51 13.69
N ILE A 72 7.26 -2.06 12.72
CA ILE A 72 7.44 -1.42 11.40
C ILE A 72 6.09 -1.31 10.69
N TYR A 73 5.29 -2.39 10.73
CA TYR A 73 3.95 -2.41 10.16
C TYR A 73 3.02 -1.37 10.79
N GLU A 74 3.01 -1.24 12.11
CA GLU A 74 2.24 -0.19 12.82
C GLU A 74 2.63 1.22 12.35
N ILE A 75 3.93 1.50 12.23
CA ILE A 75 4.43 2.79 11.76
C ILE A 75 4.01 3.05 10.31
N ALA A 76 4.14 2.05 9.44
CA ALA A 76 3.74 2.14 8.05
C ALA A 76 2.22 2.38 7.91
N LYS A 77 1.40 1.68 8.71
CA LYS A 77 -0.05 1.88 8.75
C LYS A 77 -0.43 3.30 9.17
N ARG A 78 0.20 3.84 10.21
CA ARG A 78 -0.04 5.23 10.64
C ARG A 78 0.30 6.24 9.54
N LYS A 79 1.35 6.00 8.75
CA LYS A 79 1.67 6.85 7.59
C LYS A 79 0.57 6.80 6.53
N LEU A 80 -0.02 5.63 6.25
CA LEU A 80 -1.15 5.51 5.32
C LEU A 80 -2.41 6.23 5.82
N ASP A 81 -2.71 6.10 7.11
CA ASP A 81 -3.88 6.73 7.71
C ASP A 81 -3.74 8.27 7.67
N LEU A 82 -2.54 8.77 7.93
CA LEU A 82 -2.19 10.19 7.77
C LEU A 82 -2.36 10.67 6.34
N ASP A 83 -1.81 9.95 5.36
CA ASP A 83 -1.92 10.31 3.94
C ASP A 83 -3.39 10.37 3.51
N SER A 84 -4.22 9.43 3.99
CA SER A 84 -5.65 9.38 3.68
C SER A 84 -6.42 10.56 4.28
N ALA A 85 -6.14 10.91 5.54
CA ALA A 85 -6.78 12.04 6.21
C ALA A 85 -6.49 13.38 5.50
N VAL A 86 -5.25 13.59 5.05
CA VAL A 86 -4.87 14.81 4.31
C VAL A 86 -5.53 14.85 2.92
N LEU A 87 -5.63 13.71 2.23
CA LEU A 87 -6.26 13.60 0.93
C LEU A 87 -7.78 13.81 0.97
N ASP A 88 -8.43 13.45 2.06
CA ASP A 88 -9.88 13.65 2.21
C ASP A 88 -10.21 15.12 2.54
N ASP A 89 -9.41 15.79 3.38
CA ASP A 89 -9.59 17.21 3.70
C ASP A 89 -9.36 18.13 2.48
N THR A 90 -8.40 17.77 1.63
CA THR A 90 -8.17 18.49 0.36
C THR A 90 -9.30 18.31 -0.65
N LYS A 91 -10.13 17.25 -0.54
CA LYS A 91 -11.32 17.08 -1.39
C LYS A 91 -12.55 17.82 -0.83
N SER A 92 -12.67 17.98 0.49
CA SER A 92 -13.77 18.72 1.12
C SER A 92 -13.61 20.25 1.07
N SER A 93 -12.38 20.75 1.04
CA SER A 93 -12.08 22.19 0.97
C SER A 93 -12.44 22.88 -0.36
N GLY A 94 -12.89 22.13 -1.38
CA GLY A 94 -13.42 22.68 -2.62
C GLY A 94 -14.85 23.23 -2.54
N LYS A 95 -15.53 23.18 -1.37
CA LYS A 95 -16.95 23.56 -1.27
C LYS A 95 -17.39 24.51 -0.16
N ASP A 96 -16.57 24.87 0.82
CA ASP A 96 -16.97 25.90 1.80
C ASP A 96 -15.78 26.64 2.41
N GLY A 97 -15.87 27.98 2.45
CA GLY A 97 -14.87 28.89 2.99
C GLY A 97 -14.89 28.97 4.52
N GLY A 98 -14.74 27.83 5.21
CA GLY A 98 -14.79 27.74 6.67
C GLY A 98 -13.64 26.90 7.24
N ASN A 99 -12.74 27.58 7.97
CA ASN A 99 -11.68 27.06 8.83
C ASN A 99 -10.67 26.09 8.18
N MET A 100 -9.55 26.64 7.71
CA MET A 100 -8.39 25.88 7.25
C MET A 100 -7.76 25.14 8.44
N VAL A 101 -8.16 23.89 8.68
CA VAL A 101 -7.46 23.01 9.62
C VAL A 101 -6.05 22.84 9.07
N THR A 102 -5.05 23.28 9.83
CA THR A 102 -3.68 23.20 9.36
C THR A 102 -3.23 21.75 9.37
N VAL A 103 -2.39 21.36 8.41
CA VAL A 103 -1.77 20.01 8.36
C VAL A 103 -1.16 19.65 9.72
N ARG A 104 -0.67 20.65 10.46
CA ARG A 104 -0.13 20.50 11.83
C ARG A 104 -1.15 20.03 12.86
N GLU A 105 -2.40 20.49 12.81
CA GLU A 105 -3.48 20.07 13.72
C GLU A 105 -3.96 18.65 13.41
N VAL A 106 -4.03 18.27 12.13
CA VAL A 106 -4.30 16.89 11.71
C VAL A 106 -3.17 15.97 12.20
N LEU A 107 -1.93 16.40 12.03
CA LEU A 107 -0.75 15.68 12.51
C LEU A 107 -0.78 15.50 14.05
N ALA A 108 -1.13 16.54 14.81
CA ALA A 108 -1.20 16.45 16.28
C ALA A 108 -2.29 15.48 16.76
N ASN A 109 -3.49 15.55 16.18
CA ASN A 109 -4.62 14.69 16.55
C ASN A 109 -4.40 13.20 16.23
N ILE A 110 -3.68 12.88 15.14
CA ILE A 110 -3.43 11.49 14.75
C ILE A 110 -2.18 10.92 15.42
N LEU A 111 -1.17 11.75 15.68
CA LEU A 111 0.09 11.31 16.31
C LEU A 111 0.06 11.35 17.85
N GLY A 112 -1.02 11.85 18.45
CA GLY A 112 -1.20 11.86 19.91
C GLY A 112 -0.17 12.74 20.63
N ALA A 113 0.03 13.96 20.13
CA ALA A 113 0.83 15.00 20.79
C ALA A 113 -0.06 16.15 21.25
#